data_AF-A0A0N4VEA8-F1
#
_entry.id   AF-A0A0N4VEA8-F1
#
_cell.length_a   1.000
_cell.length_b   1.000
_cell.length_c   1.000
_cell.angle_alpha   90.00
_cell.angle_beta   90.00
_cell.angle_gamma   90.00
#
_symmetry.space_group_name_H-M   'P 1'
#
loop_
_entity.id
_entity.type
_entity.pdbx_description
1 polymer ?
#
loop_
_entity_poly.entity_id
_entity_poly.type
_entity_poly.pdbx_seq_one_letter_code
_entity_poly.pdbx_strand_id
1 'polypeptide(L)'
;MSCFFLEQARCNLLSVFAINSFYWILLRLKGLNPKENDSLSHELKRTKEYMSRLKSIEEKRAAPRLNQRAAASFVRNALWEEHRENAKKINFLLVM
;
A
#
# COMPACT_ATOMS: atom_id res chain seq x y z
N MET A 1 -10.04 14.72 -3.98
CA MET A 1 -8.81 15.46 -3.64
C MET A 1 -7.56 14.60 -3.64
N SER A 2 -7.58 13.37 -3.10
CA SER A 2 -6.41 12.45 -3.05
C SER A 2 -5.86 11.97 -4.39
N CYS A 3 -6.65 11.98 -5.47
CA CYS A 3 -6.18 11.55 -6.79
C CYS A 3 -5.21 12.56 -7.44
N PHE A 4 -5.43 13.86 -7.25
CA PHE A 4 -4.61 14.93 -7.84
C PHE A 4 -3.16 14.88 -7.35
N PHE A 5 -2.96 14.69 -6.04
CA PHE A 5 -1.63 14.60 -5.45
C PHE A 5 -0.83 13.38 -5.95
N LEU A 6 -1.53 12.28 -6.26
CA LEU A 6 -0.88 11.06 -6.75
C LEU A 6 -0.41 11.25 -8.20
N GLU A 7 -1.23 11.86 -9.05
CA GLU A 7 -0.81 12.26 -10.41
C GLU A 7 0.34 13.27 -10.38
N GLN A 8 0.29 14.26 -9.49
CA GLN A 8 1.39 15.21 -9.32
C GLN A 8 2.69 14.50 -8.90
N ALA A 9 2.61 13.54 -7.98
CA ALA A 9 3.75 12.75 -7.57
C ALA A 9 4.32 11.90 -8.72
N ARG A 10 3.45 11.29 -9.55
CA ARG A 10 3.85 10.57 -10.77
C ARG A 10 4.61 11.49 -11.73
N CYS A 11 4.04 12.66 -12.03
CA CYS A 11 4.67 13.66 -12.91
C CYS A 11 6.04 14.10 -12.39
N ASN A 12 6.14 14.46 -11.11
CA ASN A 12 7.41 14.90 -10.53
C ASN A 12 8.48 13.80 -10.60
N LEU A 13 8.09 12.55 -10.35
CA LEU A 13 9.01 11.41 -10.38
C LEU A 13 9.48 11.09 -11.81
N LEU A 14 8.60 11.23 -12.79
CA LEU A 14 8.94 11.11 -14.22
C LEU A 14 9.91 12.20 -14.65
N SER A 15 9.71 13.46 -14.21
CA SER A 15 10.62 14.57 -14.50
C SER A 15 12.03 14.30 -13.97
N VAL A 16 12.17 13.81 -12.73
CA VAL A 16 13.48 13.45 -12.16
C VAL A 16 14.12 12.29 -12.93
N PHE A 17 13.33 11.27 -13.30
CA PHE A 17 13.83 10.16 -14.12
C PHE A 17 14.33 10.62 -15.50
N ALA A 18 13.62 11.56 -16.14
CA ALA A 18 14.03 12.14 -17.41
C ALA A 18 15.36 12.90 -17.29
N ILE A 19 15.52 13.72 -16.24
CA ILE A 19 16.77 14.45 -15.97
C ILE A 19 17.94 13.47 -15.78
N ASN A 20 17.76 12.40 -15.00
CA ASN A 20 18.78 11.37 -14.80
C ASN A 20 19.16 10.69 -16.11
N SER A 21 18.17 10.46 -16.99
CA SER A 21 18.38 9.86 -18.31
C SER A 21 19.16 10.80 -19.24
N PHE A 22 18.86 12.09 -19.23
CA PHE A 22 19.64 13.08 -19.99
C PHE A 22 21.07 13.21 -19.48
N TYR A 23 21.28 13.15 -18.16
CA TYR A 23 22.63 13.15 -17.60
C TYR A 23 23.43 11.92 -18.03
N TRP A 24 22.81 10.74 -18.08
CA TRP A 24 23.43 9.53 -18.61
C TRP A 24 23.88 9.70 -20.06
N ILE A 25 23.01 10.24 -20.92
CA ILE A 25 23.34 10.53 -22.33
C ILE A 25 24.49 11.54 -22.41
N LEU A 26 24.46 12.60 -21.60
CA LEU A 26 25.51 13.62 -21.58
C LEU A 26 26.87 13.06 -21.16
N LEU A 27 26.92 12.15 -20.18
CA LEU A 27 28.17 11.47 -19.82
C LEU A 27 28.72 10.65 -21.00
N ARG A 28 27.84 9.92 -21.70
CA ARG A 28 28.23 9.15 -22.90
C ARG A 28 28.75 10.06 -24.02
N LEU A 29 28.12 11.21 -24.24
CA LEU A 29 28.57 12.20 -25.23
C LEU A 29 29.97 12.76 -24.90
N LYS A 30 30.30 12.88 -23.62
CA LYS A 30 31.64 13.28 -23.16
C LYS A 30 32.67 12.15 -23.17
N GLY A 31 32.31 10.95 -23.64
CA GLY A 31 33.17 9.77 -23.61
C GLY A 31 33.38 9.17 -22.21
N LEU A 32 32.60 9.62 -21.21
CA LEU A 32 32.66 9.10 -19.85
C LEU A 32 31.71 7.90 -19.70
N ASN A 33 32.12 6.93 -18.89
CA ASN A 33 31.27 5.79 -18.55
C ASN A 33 30.28 6.17 -17.45
N PRO A 34 28.95 6.16 -17.71
CA PRO A 34 27.96 6.57 -16.71
C PRO A 34 27.89 5.65 -15.49
N LYS A 35 28.35 4.41 -15.64
CA LYS A 35 28.41 3.40 -14.56
C LYS A 35 29.48 3.70 -13.51
N GLU A 36 30.50 4.47 -13.88
CA GLU A 36 31.58 4.89 -12.97
C GLU A 36 31.20 6.15 -12.18
N ASN A 37 30.05 6.77 -12.50
CA ASN A 37 29.56 7.93 -11.78
C ASN A 37 28.73 7.50 -10.57
N ASP A 38 29.35 7.52 -9.40
CA ASP A 38 28.70 7.15 -8.13
C ASP A 38 27.49 8.05 -7.80
N SER A 39 27.59 9.34 -8.13
CA SER A 39 26.50 10.29 -7.91
C SER A 39 25.25 9.92 -8.73
N LEU A 40 25.39 9.68 -10.03
CA LEU A 40 24.28 9.23 -10.90
C LEU A 40 23.72 7.88 -10.44
N SER A 41 24.57 6.95 -10.01
CA SER A 41 24.13 5.67 -9.47
C SER A 41 23.26 5.84 -8.21
N HIS A 42 23.64 6.77 -7.33
CA HIS A 42 22.84 7.12 -6.15
C HIS A 42 21.51 7.77 -6.53
N GLU A 43 21.52 8.71 -7.48
CA GLU A 43 20.32 9.38 -7.99
C GLU A 43 19.33 8.38 -8.60
N LEU A 44 19.81 7.44 -9.41
CA LEU A 44 18.99 6.39 -10.00
C LEU A 44 18.38 5.46 -8.94
N LYS A 45 19.17 5.09 -7.92
CA LYS A 45 18.67 4.28 -6.79
C LYS A 45 17.57 5.03 -6.05
N ARG A 46 17.77 6.32 -5.77
CA ARG A 46 16.77 7.17 -5.10
C ARG A 46 15.47 7.27 -5.89
N THR A 47 15.54 7.50 -7.21
CA THR A 47 14.35 7.53 -8.07
C THR A 47 13.60 6.20 -8.03
N LYS A 48 14.32 5.07 -8.09
CA LYS A 48 13.73 3.72 -8.00
C LYS A 48 13.04 3.48 -6.66
N GLU A 49 13.64 3.89 -5.55
CA GLU A 49 13.03 3.78 -4.22
C GLU A 49 11.72 4.58 -4.13
N TYR A 50 11.68 5.80 -4.66
CA TYR A 50 10.47 6.59 -4.70
C TYR A 50 9.38 6.00 -5.61
N MET A 51 9.75 5.39 -6.74
CA MET A 51 8.80 4.66 -7.60
C MET A 51 8.20 3.46 -6.86
N SER A 52 9.01 2.70 -6.13
CA SER A 52 8.53 1.58 -5.32
C SER A 52 7.55 2.03 -4.23
N ARG A 53 7.85 3.14 -3.55
CA ARG A 53 6.94 3.73 -2.56
C ARG A 53 5.62 4.17 -3.19
N LEU A 54 5.66 4.87 -4.32
CA LEU A 54 4.46 5.31 -5.02
C LEU A 54 3.58 4.13 -5.45
N LYS A 55 4.19 3.09 -6.02
CA LYS A 55 3.52 1.85 -6.38
C LYS A 55 2.85 1.18 -5.18
N SER A 56 3.52 1.12 -4.03
CA SER A 56 2.94 0.53 -2.82
C SER A 56 1.70 1.30 -2.31
N ILE A 57 1.66 2.61 -2.52
CA ILE A 57 0.51 3.45 -2.14
C ILE A 57 -0.67 3.18 -3.08
N GLU A 58 -0.40 3.05 -4.38
CA GLU A 58 -1.40 2.71 -5.38
C GLU A 58 -1.99 1.31 -5.15
N GLU A 59 -1.14 0.32 -4.88
CA GLU A 59 -1.55 -1.05 -4.58
C GLU A 59 -2.39 -1.11 -3.30
N LYS A 60 -2.02 -0.39 -2.24
CA LYS A 60 -2.84 -0.28 -1.01
C LYS A 60 -4.23 0.29 -1.29
N ARG A 61 -4.36 1.18 -2.27
CA ARG A 61 -5.65 1.75 -2.67
C ARG A 61 -6.50 0.74 -3.45
N ALA A 62 -5.86 -0.08 -4.29
CA ALA A 62 -6.50 -1.12 -5.08
C ALA A 62 -6.75 -2.43 -4.30
N ALA A 63 -6.14 -2.60 -3.14
CA ALA A 63 -6.25 -3.82 -2.34
C ALA A 63 -7.70 -4.11 -1.91
N PRO A 64 -8.15 -5.38 -1.99
CA PRO A 64 -9.48 -5.77 -1.55
C PRO A 64 -9.62 -5.50 -0.05
N ARG A 65 -10.74 -4.87 0.35
CA ARG A 65 -11.05 -4.56 1.75
C ARG A 65 -11.86 -5.70 2.36
N LEU A 66 -11.46 -6.18 3.53
CA LEU A 66 -12.25 -7.15 4.29
C LEU A 66 -13.57 -6.51 4.73
N ASN A 67 -14.69 -7.20 4.50
CA ASN A 67 -15.96 -6.79 5.07
C ASN A 67 -15.97 -7.08 6.58
N GLN A 68 -15.65 -6.05 7.37
CA GLN A 68 -15.55 -6.15 8.83
C GLN A 68 -16.86 -6.63 9.47
N ARG A 69 -18.02 -6.24 8.91
CA ARG A 69 -19.33 -6.65 9.42
C ARG A 69 -19.56 -8.15 9.21
N ALA A 70 -19.19 -8.67 8.05
CA ALA A 70 -19.26 -10.11 7.77
C ALA A 70 -18.30 -10.88 8.68
N ALA A 71 -17.05 -10.42 8.81
CA ALA A 71 -16.06 -11.02 9.70
C ALA A 71 -16.54 -11.06 11.17
N ALA A 72 -17.09 -9.97 11.69
CA ALA A 72 -17.65 -9.92 13.04
C ALA A 72 -18.84 -10.87 13.20
N SER A 73 -19.68 -11.02 12.17
CA SER A 73 -20.80 -11.96 12.17
C SER A 73 -20.31 -13.41 12.20
N PHE A 74 -19.25 -13.75 11.44
CA PHE A 74 -18.65 -15.07 11.48
C PHE A 74 -18.10 -15.41 12.86
N VAL A 75 -17.35 -14.49 13.48
CA VAL A 75 -16.80 -14.70 14.84
C VAL A 75 -17.92 -14.87 15.87
N ARG A 76 -18.94 -14.02 15.84
CA ARG A 76 -20.08 -14.11 16.77
C ARG A 76 -20.84 -15.43 16.63
N ASN A 77 -21.06 -15.88 15.40
CA ASN A 77 -21.78 -17.14 15.15
C ASN A 77 -20.92 -18.36 15.51
N ALA A 78 -19.59 -18.29 15.30
CA ALA A 78 -18.67 -19.36 15.68
C ALA A 78 -18.52 -19.50 17.21
N LEU A 79 -18.65 -18.40 17.95
CA LEU A 79 -18.63 -18.36 19.42
C LEU A 79 -20.04 -18.45 20.03
N TRP A 80 -21.01 -18.99 19.29
CA TRP A 80 -22.34 -19.21 19.83
C TRP A 80 -22.29 -20.32 20.88
N GLU A 81 -22.40 -19.94 22.17
CA GLU A 81 -22.50 -20.86 23.29
C GLU A 81 -23.98 -21.17 23.60
N GLU A 82 -24.35 -22.47 23.58
CA GLU A 82 -25.68 -22.99 23.95
C GLU A 82 -26.16 -22.55 25.36
N HIS A 83 -25.23 -22.11 26.22
CA HIS A 83 -25.49 -21.78 27.61
C HIS A 83 -26.43 -20.59 27.83
N ARG A 84 -26.64 -19.71 26.83
CA ARG A 84 -27.60 -18.58 26.95
C ARG A 84 -29.07 -18.99 26.86
N GLU A 85 -29.39 -20.08 26.18
CA GLU A 85 -30.75 -20.62 26.10
C GLU A 85 -31.13 -21.34 27.41
N ASN A 86 -30.17 -22.07 28.00
CA ASN A 86 -30.38 -22.80 29.26
C ASN A 86 -30.60 -21.87 30.46
N ALA A 87 -29.91 -20.72 30.53
CA ALA A 87 -30.12 -19.75 31.59
C ALA A 87 -31.51 -19.08 31.57
N LYS A 88 -32.11 -18.94 30.38
CA LYS A 88 -33.50 -18.43 30.24
C LYS A 88 -34.54 -19.49 30.60
N LYS A 89 -34.30 -20.75 30.25
CA LYS A 89 -35.16 -21.88 30.65
C LYS A 89 -35.20 -22.07 32.16
N ILE A 90 -34.05 -21.97 32.84
CA ILE A 90 -33.96 -22.13 34.30
C ILE A 90 -34.73 -21.00 35.01
N ASN A 91 -34.61 -19.75 34.57
CA ASN A 91 -35.38 -18.63 35.16
C ASN A 91 -36.89 -18.70 34.87
N PHE A 92 -37.32 -19.27 33.74
CA PHE A 92 -38.74 -19.49 33.45
C PHE A 92 -39.34 -20.60 34.32
N LEU A 93 -38.58 -21.67 34.60
CA LEU A 93 -38.97 -22.77 35.50
C LEU A 93 -38.94 -22.39 36.98
N LEU A 94 -38.21 -21.34 37.37
CA LEU A 94 -38.15 -20.84 38.76
C LEU A 94 -39.25 -19.82 39.10
N VAL A 95 -40.01 -19.37 38.10
CA VAL A 95 -41.08 -18.36 38.23
C VAL A 95 -42.49 -18.96 38.00
N MET A 96 -42.58 -20.27 37.68
CA MET A 96 -43.82 -21.06 37.78
C MET A 96 -43.79 -21.93 39.03
#